data_AF-A0A942AAC7-F1
#
_entry.id   AF-A0A942AAC7-F1
#
_cell.length_a   1.000
_cell.length_b   1.000
_cell.length_c   1.000
_cell.angle_alpha   90.00
_cell.angle_beta   90.00
_cell.angle_gamma   90.00
#
_symmetry.space_group_name_H-M   'P 1'
#
loop_
_entity.id
_entity.type
_entity.pdbx_description
1 polymer ?
#
loop_
_entity_poly.entity_id
_entity_poly.type
_entity_poly.pdbx_seq_one_letter_code
_entity_poly.pdbx_strand_id
1 'polypeptide(L)'
;MLAGAAACLFLGDVYWLAHLIIRGEPPAIFSACDVAYIGFLLMFNTALPGVDPQRLRQRPFAVWMAVFTLMNVVAWMIWTGAWFNNLLWGVPMLLLAAHSAMLVEKDLPRARRTVFFALVALLVFCESAVLAGGPYRMLAPLCVLLWMLSLVQLAFTLKDSLKRLSVPAWALIMVFCDCASFLTQGAVYYGFQLLMMVCFVYAAVSACKEGEARHAV
;
A
#
# COMPACT_ATOMS: atom_id res chain seq x y z
N MET A 1 2.86 -19.61 0.10
CA MET A 1 2.72 -18.58 1.14
C MET A 1 1.69 -17.51 0.77
N LEU A 2 1.78 -16.86 -0.39
CA LEU A 2 0.79 -15.85 -0.83
C LEU A 2 -0.66 -16.32 -0.93
N ALA A 3 -0.90 -17.56 -1.41
CA ALA A 3 -2.25 -18.15 -1.40
C ALA A 3 -2.80 -18.37 0.01
N GLY A 4 -1.94 -18.68 0.99
CA GLY A 4 -2.32 -18.77 2.40
C GLY A 4 -2.66 -17.40 2.99
N ALA A 5 -1.91 -16.37 2.60
CA ALA A 5 -2.16 -15.00 3.02
C ALA A 5 -3.49 -14.46 2.45
N ALA A 6 -3.82 -14.79 1.19
CA ALA A 6 -5.12 -14.51 0.58
C ALA A 6 -6.28 -15.21 1.32
N ALA A 7 -6.08 -16.48 1.68
CA ALA A 7 -7.06 -17.26 2.44
C ALA A 7 -7.28 -16.69 3.85
N CYS A 8 -6.22 -16.22 4.52
CA CYS A 8 -6.33 -15.57 5.82
C CYS A 8 -7.16 -14.29 5.74
N LEU A 9 -6.92 -13.42 4.73
CA LEU A 9 -7.72 -12.21 4.47
C LEU A 9 -9.20 -12.54 4.28
N PHE A 10 -9.51 -13.48 3.38
CA PHE A 10 -10.87 -13.89 3.11
C PHE A 10 -11.57 -14.50 4.33
N LEU A 11 -10.88 -15.36 5.10
CA LEU A 11 -11.42 -15.95 6.32
C LEU A 11 -11.63 -14.91 7.43
N GLY A 12 -10.78 -13.87 7.49
CA GLY A 12 -10.96 -12.72 8.37
C GLY A 12 -12.26 -11.97 8.10
N ASP A 13 -12.54 -11.68 6.82
CA ASP A 13 -13.78 -11.02 6.37
C ASP A 13 -15.02 -11.87 6.65
N VAL A 14 -14.96 -13.18 6.39
CA VAL A 14 -16.07 -14.11 6.66
C VAL A 14 -16.35 -14.23 8.16
N TYR A 15 -15.31 -14.33 8.99
CA TYR A 15 -15.48 -14.35 10.44
C TYR A 15 -16.09 -13.04 10.95
N TRP A 16 -15.63 -11.90 10.44
CA TRP A 16 -16.13 -10.59 10.85
C TRP A 16 -17.62 -10.44 10.54
N LEU A 17 -18.03 -10.83 9.34
CA LEU A 17 -19.43 -10.85 8.94
C LEU A 17 -20.26 -11.77 9.85
N ALA A 18 -19.77 -12.97 10.15
CA ALA A 18 -20.44 -13.91 11.05
C ALA A 18 -20.55 -13.38 12.49
N HIS A 19 -19.49 -12.74 12.99
CA HIS A 19 -19.47 -12.16 14.34
C HIS A 19 -20.49 -11.03 14.47
N LEU A 20 -20.56 -10.12 13.48
CA LEU A 20 -21.55 -9.04 13.45
C LEU A 20 -22.99 -9.58 13.44
N ILE A 21 -23.25 -10.65 12.69
CA ILE A 21 -24.57 -11.29 12.64
C ILE A 21 -24.95 -11.90 14.00
N ILE A 22 -24.00 -12.52 14.71
CA ILE A 22 -24.26 -13.26 15.95
C ILE A 22 -24.28 -12.35 17.18
N ARG A 23 -23.33 -11.41 17.26
CA ARG A 23 -23.08 -10.61 18.46
C ARG A 23 -23.70 -9.22 18.37
N GLY A 24 -24.04 -8.74 17.18
CA GLY A 24 -24.60 -7.40 16.96
C GLY A 24 -23.65 -6.23 17.25
N GLU A 25 -22.41 -6.52 17.67
CA GLU A 25 -21.43 -5.55 18.13
C GLU A 25 -20.03 -5.89 17.58
N PRO A 26 -19.19 -4.89 17.26
CA PRO A 26 -17.82 -5.13 16.83
C PRO A 26 -16.93 -5.59 18.00
N PRO A 27 -16.03 -6.58 17.81
CA PRO A 27 -14.99 -7.00 18.75
C PRO A 27 -14.20 -5.82 19.34
N ALA A 28 -13.95 -5.89 20.64
CA ALA A 28 -13.53 -4.75 21.45
C ALA A 28 -12.11 -4.19 21.22
N ILE A 29 -11.25 -4.85 20.41
CA ILE A 29 -9.85 -4.39 20.24
C ILE A 29 -9.36 -4.51 18.78
N PHE A 30 -9.55 -5.66 18.13
CA PHE A 30 -9.21 -5.84 16.71
C PHE A 30 -10.33 -6.60 16.01
N SER A 31 -10.64 -6.17 14.79
CA SER A 31 -11.45 -6.98 13.89
C SER A 31 -10.67 -8.20 13.41
N ALA A 32 -11.37 -9.28 13.05
CA ALA A 32 -10.71 -10.39 12.38
C ALA A 32 -10.15 -9.97 11.02
N CYS A 33 -10.76 -8.97 10.37
CA CYS A 33 -10.21 -8.31 9.20
C CYS A 33 -8.86 -7.66 9.52
N ASP A 34 -8.72 -6.99 10.67
CA ASP A 34 -7.48 -6.33 11.09
C ASP A 34 -6.35 -7.32 11.30
N VAL A 35 -6.64 -8.40 12.02
CA VAL A 35 -5.65 -9.46 12.26
C VAL A 35 -5.27 -10.12 10.95
N ALA A 36 -6.22 -10.36 10.06
CA ALA A 36 -5.98 -10.99 8.77
C ALA A 36 -5.15 -10.09 7.84
N TYR A 37 -5.42 -8.78 7.81
CA TYR A 37 -4.69 -7.83 6.98
C TYR A 37 -3.27 -7.60 7.50
N ILE A 38 -3.07 -7.44 8.81
CA ILE A 38 -1.74 -7.34 9.43
C ILE A 38 -0.95 -8.61 9.16
N GLY A 39 -1.56 -9.78 9.41
CA GLY A 39 -0.96 -11.08 9.13
C GLY A 39 -0.59 -11.23 7.65
N PHE A 40 -1.45 -10.75 6.76
CA PHE A 40 -1.21 -10.70 5.32
C PHE A 40 0.03 -9.87 4.97
N LEU A 41 0.10 -8.61 5.43
CA LEU A 41 1.23 -7.72 5.15
C LEU A 41 2.55 -8.32 5.64
N LEU A 42 2.55 -8.91 6.84
CA LEU A 42 3.71 -9.57 7.42
C LEU A 42 4.12 -10.81 6.61
N MET A 43 3.17 -11.69 6.29
CA MET A 43 3.44 -12.87 5.45
C MET A 43 3.97 -12.47 4.08
N PHE A 44 3.38 -11.45 3.45
CA PHE A 44 3.83 -10.98 2.15
C PHE A 44 5.25 -10.41 2.22
N ASN A 45 5.55 -9.63 3.25
CA ASN A 45 6.90 -9.11 3.49
C ASN A 45 7.93 -10.23 3.71
N THR A 46 7.58 -11.29 4.45
CA THR A 46 8.46 -12.47 4.64
C THR A 46 8.66 -13.31 3.38
N ALA A 47 7.72 -13.24 2.42
CA ALA A 47 7.82 -13.95 1.15
C ALA A 47 8.74 -13.24 0.14
N LEU A 48 9.12 -11.98 0.39
CA LEU A 48 10.02 -11.23 -0.47
C LEU A 48 11.49 -11.66 -0.26
N PRO A 49 12.34 -11.60 -1.30
CA PRO A 49 13.77 -11.86 -1.15
C PRO A 49 14.41 -10.95 -0.11
N GLY A 50 15.32 -11.48 0.71
CA GLY A 50 15.98 -10.71 1.75
C GLY A 50 16.82 -9.55 1.20
N VAL A 51 16.74 -8.41 1.88
CA VAL A 51 17.55 -7.22 1.60
C VAL A 51 18.28 -6.79 2.89
N ASP A 52 19.55 -6.42 2.75
CA ASP A 52 20.33 -5.83 3.84
C ASP A 52 19.76 -4.45 4.23
N PRO A 53 19.20 -4.27 5.44
CA PRO A 53 18.56 -3.02 5.87
C PRO A 53 19.52 -1.84 5.90
N GLN A 54 20.83 -2.08 6.08
CA GLN A 54 21.83 -1.01 6.10
C GLN A 54 21.91 -0.28 4.75
N ARG A 55 21.47 -0.93 3.67
CA ARG A 55 21.44 -0.37 2.32
C ARG A 55 20.29 0.58 2.10
N LEU A 56 19.30 0.68 3.00
CA LEU A 56 18.17 1.59 2.86
C LEU A 56 18.62 3.04 2.68
N ARG A 57 19.65 3.48 3.42
CA ARG A 57 20.20 4.85 3.31
C ARG A 57 20.80 5.17 1.93
N GLN A 58 21.18 4.14 1.18
CA GLN A 58 21.74 4.26 -0.17
C GLN A 58 20.66 4.14 -1.26
N ARG A 59 19.38 4.02 -0.86
CA ARG A 59 18.22 3.73 -1.70
C ARG A 59 17.22 4.90 -1.61
N PRO A 60 17.49 6.02 -2.31
CA PRO A 60 16.64 7.21 -2.19
C PRO A 60 15.17 6.97 -2.55
N PHE A 61 14.84 6.04 -3.44
CA PHE A 61 13.45 5.70 -3.74
C PHE A 61 12.80 4.93 -2.60
N ALA A 62 13.50 3.96 -2.02
CA ALA A 62 12.99 3.26 -0.86
C ALA A 62 12.79 4.18 0.36
N VAL A 63 13.72 5.11 0.60
CA VAL A 63 13.56 6.12 1.66
C VAL A 63 12.33 6.98 1.41
N TRP A 64 12.15 7.49 0.19
CA TRP A 64 10.99 8.32 -0.13
C TRP A 64 9.66 7.57 -0.05
N MET A 65 9.60 6.32 -0.50
CA MET A 65 8.41 5.48 -0.33
C MET A 65 8.10 5.24 1.15
N ALA A 66 9.11 4.99 1.99
CA ALA A 66 8.94 4.84 3.42
C ALA A 66 8.41 6.13 4.06
N VAL A 67 9.00 7.29 3.74
CA VAL A 67 8.53 8.60 4.23
C VAL A 67 7.09 8.85 3.80
N PHE A 68 6.76 8.61 2.54
CA PHE A 68 5.41 8.77 2.02
C PHE A 68 4.39 7.89 2.76
N THR A 69 4.68 6.60 2.95
CA THR A 69 3.81 5.69 3.71
C THR A 69 3.68 6.14 5.15
N LEU A 70 4.77 6.53 5.81
CA LEU A 70 4.74 7.04 7.18
C LEU A 70 3.85 8.29 7.31
N MET A 71 3.97 9.25 6.39
CA MET A 71 3.13 10.45 6.40
C MET A 71 1.65 10.13 6.22
N ASN A 72 1.30 9.17 5.34
CA ASN A 72 -0.07 8.71 5.18
C ASN A 72 -0.62 8.06 6.44
N VAL A 73 0.17 7.18 7.08
CA VAL A 73 -0.20 6.54 8.35
C VAL A 73 -0.45 7.60 9.43
N VAL A 74 0.44 8.60 9.55
CA VAL A 74 0.28 9.69 10.52
C VAL A 74 -0.97 10.53 10.21
N ALA A 75 -1.19 10.89 8.94
CA ALA A 75 -2.38 11.61 8.53
C ALA A 75 -3.67 10.84 8.88
N TRP A 76 -3.68 9.53 8.65
CA TRP A 76 -4.79 8.65 9.00
C TRP A 76 -5.01 8.54 10.51
N MET A 77 -3.94 8.47 11.31
CA MET A 77 -4.01 8.49 12.77
C MET A 77 -4.62 9.80 13.30
N ILE A 78 -4.22 10.93 12.72
CA ILE A 78 -4.76 12.25 13.07
C ILE A 78 -6.25 12.30 12.72
N TRP A 79 -6.62 11.81 11.54
CA TRP A 79 -8.00 11.82 11.06
C TRP A 79 -8.94 10.95 11.92
N THR A 80 -8.52 9.73 12.26
CA THR A 80 -9.36 8.76 12.98
C THR A 80 -9.30 8.88 14.51
N GLY A 81 -8.24 9.48 15.06
CA GLY A 81 -8.02 9.56 16.51
C GLY A 81 -7.60 8.24 17.18
N ALA A 82 -7.53 7.13 16.44
CA ALA A 82 -7.22 5.80 16.98
C ALA A 82 -5.75 5.41 16.76
N TRP A 83 -4.85 5.82 17.66
CA TRP A 83 -3.41 5.76 17.37
C TRP A 83 -2.84 4.34 17.42
N PHE A 84 -3.24 3.52 18.40
CA PHE A 84 -2.67 2.19 18.60
C PHE A 84 -2.98 1.22 17.46
N ASN A 85 -4.25 1.13 17.04
CA ASN A 85 -4.66 0.23 15.95
C ASN A 85 -3.96 0.63 14.64
N ASN A 86 -3.99 1.92 14.29
CA ASN A 86 -3.34 2.42 13.08
C ASN A 86 -1.82 2.26 13.08
N LEU A 87 -1.17 2.23 14.25
CA LEU A 87 0.27 1.99 14.35
C LEU A 87 0.61 0.53 14.00
N LEU A 88 -0.20 -0.41 14.48
CA LEU A 88 -0.03 -1.84 14.20
C LEU A 88 -0.23 -2.19 12.73
N TRP A 89 -1.03 -1.41 12.02
CA TRP A 89 -1.18 -1.49 10.57
C TRP A 89 -0.07 -0.76 9.80
N GLY A 90 0.26 0.44 10.26
CA GLY A 90 1.22 1.30 9.59
C GLY A 90 2.64 0.74 9.58
N VAL A 91 3.05 0.02 10.62
CA VAL A 91 4.40 -0.57 10.70
C VAL A 91 4.62 -1.66 9.64
N PRO A 92 3.78 -2.72 9.52
CA PRO A 92 3.87 -3.68 8.43
C PRO A 92 3.80 -3.04 7.05
N MET A 93 2.93 -2.04 6.86
CA MET A 93 2.81 -1.32 5.59
C MET A 93 4.09 -0.57 5.23
N LEU A 94 4.69 0.14 6.20
CA LEU A 94 5.96 0.84 6.06
C LEU A 94 7.10 -0.12 5.70
N LEU A 95 7.15 -1.28 6.38
CA LEU A 95 8.14 -2.31 6.11
C LEU A 95 7.98 -2.86 4.70
N LEU A 96 6.75 -3.19 4.29
CA LEU A 96 6.47 -3.69 2.94
C LEU A 96 6.83 -2.65 1.87
N ALA A 97 6.50 -1.38 2.09
CA ALA A 97 6.82 -0.28 1.18
C ALA A 97 8.33 -0.12 1.00
N ALA A 98 9.07 0.00 2.10
CA ALA A 98 10.52 0.18 2.08
C ALA A 98 11.22 -1.04 1.45
N HIS A 99 10.83 -2.25 1.88
CA HIS A 99 11.43 -3.49 1.40
C HIS A 99 11.21 -3.70 -0.09
N SER A 100 9.96 -3.54 -0.55
CA SER A 100 9.60 -3.67 -1.96
C SER A 100 10.30 -2.62 -2.82
N ALA A 101 10.41 -1.39 -2.33
CA ALA A 101 11.10 -0.31 -3.03
C ALA A 101 12.61 -0.58 -3.16
N MET A 102 13.26 -1.14 -2.13
CA MET A 102 14.67 -1.52 -2.22
C MET A 102 14.93 -2.59 -3.28
N LEU A 103 13.98 -3.51 -3.49
CA LEU A 103 14.07 -4.59 -4.47
C LEU A 103 13.94 -4.09 -5.91
N VAL A 104 13.16 -3.02 -6.15
CA VAL A 104 12.95 -2.49 -7.51
C VAL A 104 13.86 -1.31 -7.87
N GLU A 105 14.37 -0.57 -6.89
CA GLU A 105 14.99 0.74 -7.12
C GLU A 105 16.16 0.73 -8.10
N LYS A 106 16.96 -0.35 -8.12
CA LYS A 106 18.13 -0.47 -9.00
C LYS A 106 17.77 -0.31 -10.48
N ASP A 107 16.56 -0.73 -10.84
CA ASP A 107 16.12 -0.81 -12.23
C ASP A 107 15.31 0.42 -12.67
N LEU A 108 15.13 1.41 -11.78
CA LEU A 108 14.27 2.55 -12.02
C LEU A 108 15.01 3.73 -12.68
N PRO A 109 14.49 4.28 -13.80
CA PRO A 109 15.05 5.48 -14.42
C PRO A 109 14.98 6.69 -13.48
N ARG A 110 16.12 7.40 -13.31
CA ARG A 110 16.21 8.57 -12.43
C ARG A 110 15.19 9.65 -12.77
N ALA A 111 14.99 9.95 -14.05
CA ALA A 111 14.03 10.98 -14.48
C ALA A 111 12.59 10.64 -14.06
N ARG A 112 12.16 9.39 -14.27
CA ARG A 112 10.79 8.95 -13.92
C ARG A 112 10.56 9.01 -12.41
N ARG A 113 11.57 8.64 -11.61
CA ARG A 113 11.55 8.78 -10.15
C ARG A 113 11.42 10.22 -9.69
N THR A 114 12.17 11.16 -10.29
CA THR A 114 12.09 12.58 -9.92
C THR A 114 10.69 13.14 -10.17
N VAL A 115 10.09 12.81 -11.31
CA VAL A 115 8.70 13.22 -11.62
C VAL A 115 7.73 12.63 -10.61
N PHE A 116 7.87 11.34 -10.29
CA PHE A 116 7.04 10.70 -9.26
C PHE A 116 7.17 11.41 -7.90
N PHE A 117 8.38 11.70 -7.44
CA PHE A 117 8.57 12.41 -6.16
C PHE A 117 8.01 13.82 -6.17
N ALA A 118 8.11 14.54 -7.28
CA ALA A 118 7.52 15.88 -7.39
C ALA A 118 5.99 15.81 -7.25
N LEU A 119 5.34 14.83 -7.89
CA LEU A 119 3.90 14.62 -7.76
C LEU A 119 3.51 14.23 -6.33
N VAL A 120 4.23 13.30 -5.70
CA VAL A 120 3.97 12.87 -4.33
C VAL A 120 4.23 13.99 -3.32
N ALA A 121 5.27 14.80 -3.50
CA ALA A 121 5.54 15.93 -2.63
C ALA A 121 4.42 16.99 -2.71
N LEU A 122 3.95 17.29 -3.92
CA LEU A 122 2.83 18.21 -4.11
C LEU A 122 1.53 17.64 -3.52
N LEU A 123 1.29 16.34 -3.70
CA LEU A 123 0.16 15.64 -3.11
C LEU A 123 0.17 15.74 -1.58
N VAL A 124 1.30 15.40 -0.96
CA VAL A 124 1.49 15.47 0.50
C VAL A 124 1.26 16.90 1.01
N PHE A 125 1.74 17.91 0.28
CA PHE A 125 1.49 19.31 0.62
C PHE A 125 0.00 19.66 0.57
N CYS A 126 -0.69 19.28 -0.51
CA CYS A 126 -2.13 19.54 -0.65
C CYS A 126 -2.98 18.82 0.41
N GLU A 127 -2.70 17.53 0.67
CA GLU A 127 -3.38 16.75 1.71
C GLU A 127 -3.13 17.34 3.10
N SER A 128 -1.89 17.75 3.40
CA SER A 128 -1.57 18.40 4.67
C SER A 128 -2.32 19.73 4.84
N ALA A 129 -2.43 20.51 3.77
CA ALA A 129 -3.20 21.76 3.78
C ALA A 129 -4.70 21.51 4.00
N VAL A 130 -5.26 20.45 3.39
CA VAL A 130 -6.64 20.02 3.63
C VAL A 130 -6.86 19.62 5.10
N LEU A 131 -5.98 18.78 5.64
CA LEU A 131 -6.06 18.30 7.03
C LEU A 131 -5.90 19.45 8.05
N ALA A 132 -5.14 20.50 7.70
CA ALA A 132 -4.99 21.70 8.53
C ALA A 132 -6.20 22.66 8.45
N GLY A 133 -7.30 22.29 7.78
CA GLY A 133 -8.49 23.13 7.64
C GLY A 133 -8.43 24.13 6.47
N GLY A 134 -7.55 23.90 5.50
CA GLY A 134 -7.46 24.69 4.27
C GLY A 134 -8.70 24.57 3.36
N PRO A 135 -8.70 25.24 2.19
CA PRO A 135 -9.87 25.35 1.32
C PRO A 135 -10.24 24.01 0.64
N TYR A 136 -10.98 23.16 1.36
CA TYR A 136 -11.36 21.80 0.95
C TYR A 136 -11.98 21.73 -0.45
N ARG A 137 -12.89 22.65 -0.78
CA ARG A 137 -13.61 22.65 -2.07
C ARG A 137 -12.70 22.78 -3.29
N MET A 138 -11.56 23.44 -3.16
CA MET A 138 -10.58 23.59 -4.24
C MET A 138 -9.51 22.50 -4.19
N LEU A 139 -9.07 22.13 -2.99
CA LEU A 139 -7.95 21.21 -2.80
C LEU A 139 -8.35 19.74 -2.93
N ALA A 140 -9.55 19.33 -2.53
CA ALA A 140 -10.00 17.94 -2.64
C ALA A 140 -9.95 17.39 -4.09
N PRO A 141 -10.51 18.05 -5.12
CA PRO A 141 -10.41 17.55 -6.49
C PRO A 141 -8.96 17.54 -7.01
N LEU A 142 -8.14 18.50 -6.57
CA LEU A 142 -6.70 18.52 -6.89
C LEU A 142 -5.97 17.33 -6.25
N CYS A 143 -6.27 16.98 -4.99
CA CYS A 143 -5.70 15.82 -4.32
C CYS A 143 -6.07 14.53 -5.07
N VAL A 144 -7.34 14.36 -5.46
CA VAL A 144 -7.78 13.21 -6.27
C VAL A 144 -7.01 13.13 -7.59
N LEU A 145 -6.86 14.26 -8.29
CA LEU A 145 -6.09 14.31 -9.53
C LEU A 145 -4.62 13.93 -9.29
N LEU A 146 -4.00 14.45 -8.23
CA LEU A 146 -2.61 14.17 -7.88
C LEU A 146 -2.41 12.71 -7.46
N TRP A 147 -3.36 12.10 -6.75
CA TRP A 147 -3.37 10.67 -6.45
C TRP A 147 -3.36 9.83 -7.72
N MET A 148 -4.25 10.15 -8.67
CA MET A 148 -4.35 9.43 -9.95
C MET A 148 -3.09 9.62 -10.82
N LEU A 149 -2.58 10.85 -10.93
CA LEU A 149 -1.35 11.13 -11.67
C LEU A 149 -0.14 10.43 -11.05
N SER A 150 -0.04 10.44 -9.71
CA SER A 150 1.03 9.76 -8.98
C SER A 150 0.96 8.25 -9.16
N LEU A 151 -0.23 7.65 -9.15
CA LEU A 151 -0.43 6.23 -9.44
C LEU A 151 0.00 5.86 -10.85
N VAL A 152 -0.44 6.63 -11.85
CA VAL A 152 -0.05 6.41 -13.26
C VAL A 152 1.47 6.53 -13.41
N GLN A 153 2.05 7.56 -12.80
CA GLN A 153 3.50 7.77 -12.83
C GLN A 153 4.25 6.66 -12.08
N LEU A 154 3.72 6.15 -10.97
CA LEU A 154 4.30 5.02 -10.24
C LEU A 154 4.31 3.77 -11.13
N ALA A 155 3.17 3.41 -11.72
CA ALA A 155 3.05 2.30 -12.64
C ALA A 155 4.03 2.43 -13.82
N PHE A 156 4.11 3.61 -14.43
CA PHE A 156 5.02 3.92 -15.53
C PHE A 156 6.51 3.89 -15.12
N THR A 157 6.80 4.29 -13.87
CA THR A 157 8.15 4.21 -13.30
C THR A 157 8.55 2.75 -13.09
N LEU A 158 7.63 1.91 -12.63
CA LEU A 158 7.89 0.51 -12.29
C LEU A 158 8.08 -0.41 -13.51
N LYS A 159 7.49 -0.11 -14.68
CA LYS A 159 7.88 -0.70 -15.98
C LYS A 159 7.10 -0.12 -17.16
N ASP A 160 7.60 -0.36 -18.38
CA ASP A 160 6.91 -0.03 -19.63
C ASP A 160 5.67 -0.92 -19.91
N SER A 161 5.46 -2.02 -19.17
CA SER A 161 4.27 -2.88 -19.28
C SER A 161 3.86 -3.52 -17.95
N LEU A 162 2.61 -3.27 -17.53
CA LEU A 162 1.98 -3.82 -16.33
C LEU A 162 2.00 -5.37 -16.29
N LYS A 163 1.99 -6.03 -17.45
CA LYS A 163 1.99 -7.51 -17.56
C LYS A 163 3.30 -8.16 -17.11
N ARG A 164 4.38 -7.38 -16.93
CA ARG A 164 5.71 -7.87 -16.54
C ARG A 164 6.20 -7.28 -15.21
N LEU A 165 5.29 -6.74 -14.40
CA LEU A 165 5.62 -6.26 -13.06
C LEU A 165 6.02 -7.44 -12.18
N SER A 166 7.15 -7.28 -11.49
CA SER A 166 7.62 -8.23 -10.47
C SER A 166 6.73 -8.15 -9.23
N VAL A 167 6.75 -9.19 -8.41
CA VAL A 167 6.00 -9.22 -7.14
C VAL A 167 6.25 -7.98 -6.25
N PRO A 168 7.50 -7.50 -6.06
CA PRO A 168 7.75 -6.27 -5.30
C PRO A 168 7.14 -5.01 -5.94
N ALA A 169 7.06 -4.95 -7.27
CA ALA A 169 6.47 -3.80 -7.95
C ALA A 169 4.94 -3.77 -7.75
N TRP A 170 4.28 -4.93 -7.79
CA TRP A 170 2.86 -5.03 -7.44
C TRP A 170 2.59 -4.65 -5.97
N ALA A 171 3.48 -5.04 -5.06
CA ALA A 171 3.38 -4.67 -3.65
C ALA A 171 3.42 -3.14 -3.45
N LEU A 172 4.26 -2.42 -4.19
CA LEU A 172 4.32 -0.95 -4.12
C LEU A 172 3.05 -0.28 -4.62
N ILE A 173 2.44 -0.80 -5.69
CA ILE A 173 1.18 -0.27 -6.21
C ILE A 173 0.06 -0.54 -5.21
N MET A 174 0.02 -1.74 -4.60
CA MET A 174 -0.93 -2.07 -3.54
C MET A 174 -0.81 -1.10 -2.36
N VAL A 175 0.40 -0.91 -1.81
CA VAL A 175 0.66 0.04 -0.72
C VAL A 175 0.23 1.45 -1.11
N PHE A 176 0.52 1.88 -2.34
CA PHE A 176 0.11 3.20 -2.82
C PHE A 176 -1.41 3.36 -2.86
N CYS A 177 -2.13 2.35 -3.35
CA CYS A 177 -3.60 2.36 -3.40
C CYS A 177 -4.21 2.38 -1.99
N ASP A 178 -3.63 1.63 -1.06
CA ASP A 178 -4.09 1.58 0.32
C ASP A 178 -3.86 2.93 1.04
N CYS A 179 -2.69 3.57 0.84
CA CYS A 179 -2.45 4.96 1.28
C CYS A 179 -3.50 5.93 0.70
N ALA A 180 -3.79 5.83 -0.60
CA ALA A 180 -4.78 6.66 -1.27
C ALA A 180 -6.19 6.44 -0.69
N SER A 181 -6.55 5.19 -0.40
CA SER A 181 -7.81 4.86 0.24
C SER A 181 -7.95 5.49 1.62
N PHE A 182 -6.89 5.59 2.43
CA PHE A 182 -7.00 6.25 3.74
C PHE A 182 -7.39 7.74 3.66
N LEU A 183 -6.90 8.46 2.65
CA LEU A 183 -7.11 9.92 2.57
C LEU A 183 -8.21 10.35 1.59
N THR A 184 -8.77 9.41 0.82
CA THR A 184 -9.86 9.71 -0.12
C THR A 184 -11.23 9.29 0.42
N GLN A 185 -12.30 9.91 -0.08
CA GLN A 185 -13.67 9.67 0.37
C GLN A 185 -14.60 9.29 -0.78
N GLY A 186 -15.75 8.67 -0.45
CA GLY A 186 -16.81 8.37 -1.39
C GLY A 186 -16.39 7.39 -2.50
N ALA A 187 -16.76 7.68 -3.75
CA ALA A 187 -16.45 6.80 -4.88
C ALA A 187 -14.94 6.61 -5.12
N VAL A 188 -14.13 7.61 -4.78
CA VAL A 188 -12.67 7.57 -4.97
C VAL A 188 -12.03 6.53 -4.04
N TYR A 189 -12.48 6.48 -2.78
CA TYR A 189 -12.08 5.45 -1.81
C TYR A 189 -12.30 4.04 -2.37
N TYR A 190 -13.52 3.76 -2.85
CA TYR A 190 -13.88 2.45 -3.39
C TYR A 190 -13.09 2.11 -4.67
N GLY A 191 -12.79 3.12 -5.51
CA GLY A 191 -11.96 2.95 -6.69
C GLY A 191 -10.54 2.48 -6.35
N PHE A 192 -9.91 3.11 -5.35
CA PHE A 192 -8.58 2.68 -4.88
C PHE A 192 -8.61 1.33 -4.17
N GLN A 193 -9.65 1.03 -3.40
CA GLN A 193 -9.83 -0.30 -2.77
C GLN A 193 -9.94 -1.40 -3.82
N LEU A 194 -10.74 -1.19 -4.88
CA LEU A 194 -10.85 -2.15 -5.99
C LEU A 194 -9.50 -2.35 -6.68
N LEU A 195 -8.79 -1.25 -6.94
CA LEU A 195 -7.48 -1.30 -7.59
C LEU A 195 -6.44 -2.03 -6.74
N MET A 196 -6.44 -1.79 -5.42
CA MET A 196 -5.61 -2.51 -4.46
C MET A 196 -5.87 -4.02 -4.53
N MET A 197 -7.15 -4.44 -4.50
CA MET A 197 -7.53 -5.85 -4.60
C MET A 197 -7.09 -6.47 -5.94
N VAL A 198 -7.21 -5.74 -7.05
CA VAL A 198 -6.72 -6.19 -8.36
C VAL A 198 -5.21 -6.36 -8.35
N CYS A 199 -4.45 -5.37 -7.83
CA CYS A 199 -3.00 -5.46 -7.70
C CYS A 199 -2.58 -6.63 -6.82
N PHE A 200 -3.34 -6.91 -5.77
CA PHE A 200 -3.13 -8.06 -4.91
C PHE A 200 -3.27 -9.39 -5.66
N VAL A 201 -4.36 -9.57 -6.40
CA VAL A 201 -4.58 -10.78 -7.21
C VAL A 201 -3.44 -10.95 -8.22
N TYR A 202 -3.02 -9.87 -8.89
CA TYR A 202 -1.89 -9.94 -9.81
C TYR A 202 -0.55 -10.25 -9.11
N ALA A 203 -0.30 -9.71 -7.92
CA ALA A 203 0.89 -10.06 -7.13
C ALA A 203 0.91 -11.56 -6.80
N ALA A 204 -0.22 -12.11 -6.37
CA ALA A 204 -0.36 -13.53 -6.04
C ALA A 204 -0.16 -14.42 -7.29
N VAL A 205 -0.78 -14.07 -8.42
CA VAL A 205 -0.63 -14.81 -9.68
C VAL A 205 0.82 -14.74 -10.18
N SER A 206 1.46 -13.58 -10.14
CA SER A 206 2.87 -13.43 -10.51
C SER A 206 3.77 -14.29 -9.62
N ALA A 207 3.53 -14.31 -8.31
CA ALA A 207 4.31 -15.14 -7.40
C ALA A 207 4.14 -16.65 -7.64
N CYS A 208 2.92 -17.11 -7.98
CA CYS A 208 2.70 -18.51 -8.37
C CYS A 208 3.51 -18.88 -9.62
N LYS A 209 3.48 -18.03 -10.65
CA LYS A 209 4.25 -18.25 -11.88
C LYS A 209 5.77 -18.23 -11.65
N GLU A 210 6.25 -17.30 -10.82
CA GLU A 210 7.67 -17.25 -10.44
C GLU A 210 8.09 -18.48 -9.62
N GLY A 211 7.20 -19.01 -8.76
CA GLY A 211 7.43 -20.23 -7.99
C GLY A 211 7.45 -21.50 -8.86
N GLU A 212 6.50 -21.64 -9.79
CA GLU A 212 6.46 -22.74 -10.76
C GLU A 212 7.73 -22.78 -11.62
N ALA A 213 8.19 -21.64 -12.11
CA ALA A 213 9.42 -21.54 -12.90
C ALA A 213 10.69 -21.95 -12.11
N ARG A 214 10.70 -21.78 -10.78
CA ARG A 214 11.84 -22.17 -9.92
C ARG A 214 11.83 -23.64 -9.53
N HIS A 215 10.67 -24.29 -9.53
CA HIS A 215 10.52 -25.72 -9.22
C HIS A 215 10.52 -26.62 -10.45
N ALA A 216 10.54 -26.05 -11.65
CA ALA A 216 10.67 -26.76 -12.92
C ALA A 216 12.12 -27.01 -13.37
N VAL A 217 13.11 -26.75 -12.49
CA VAL A 217 14.56 -26.94 -12.74
C VAL A 217 15.10 -28.02 -11.82
#